data_AF-A0AAC9AXE3-F1
#
_entry.id   AF-A0AAC9AXE3-F1
#
_cell.length_a   1.000
_cell.length_b   1.000
_cell.length_c   1.000
_cell.angle_alpha   90.00
_cell.angle_beta   90.00
_cell.angle_gamma   90.00
#
_symmetry.space_group_name_H-M   'P 1'
#
loop_
_entity.id
_entity.type
_entity.pdbx_description
1 polymer ?
#
loop_
_entity_poly.entity_id
_entity_poly.type
_entity_poly.pdbx_seq_one_letter_code
_entity_poly.pdbx_strand_id
1 'polypeptide(L)'
;MKRRERTRQLIELGGLIAKADLIGLTGDDRAVILGLLVDAAAALRSDARERQLVLWRRRGRRAFADGDLQPAATAIWRTDDR
;
A
#
# COMPACT_ATOMS: atom_id res chain seq x y z
N MET A 1 -17.92 10.69 16.79
CA MET A 1 -16.71 9.84 16.93
C MET A 1 -16.52 8.88 15.74
N LYS A 2 -17.43 7.94 15.46
CA LYS A 2 -17.27 6.89 14.41
C LYS A 2 -16.84 7.36 13.01
N ARG A 3 -17.34 8.51 12.52
CA ARG A 3 -16.97 9.04 11.18
C ARG A 3 -15.51 9.47 11.10
N ARG A 4 -15.01 10.19 12.10
CA ARG A 4 -13.62 10.68 12.14
C ARG A 4 -12.62 9.52 12.18
N GLU A 5 -12.93 8.50 12.98
CA GLU A 5 -12.11 7.29 13.07
C GLU A 5 -12.05 6.53 11.75
N ARG A 6 -13.19 6.35 11.07
CA ARG A 6 -13.25 5.73 9.74
C ARG A 6 -12.44 6.51 8.70
N THR A 7 -12.58 7.84 8.66
CA THR A 7 -11.80 8.67 7.73
C THR A 7 -10.31 8.53 7.99
N ARG A 8 -9.88 8.57 9.26
CA ARG A 8 -8.47 8.37 9.62
C ARG A 8 -7.96 7.00 9.18
N GLN A 9 -8.70 5.93 9.46
CA GLN A 9 -8.32 4.58 9.05
C GLN A 9 -8.16 4.46 7.53
N LEU A 10 -9.08 5.05 6.74
CA LEU A 10 -8.99 5.02 5.28
C LEU A 10 -7.78 5.81 4.75
N ILE A 11 -7.44 6.93 5.40
CA ILE A 11 -6.24 7.70 5.07
C ILE A 11 -4.98 6.89 5.38
N GLU A 12 -4.92 6.26 6.55
CA GLU A 12 -3.79 5.41 6.94
C GLU A 12 -3.60 4.25 5.98
N LEU A 13 -4.68 3.56 5.58
CA LEU A 13 -4.65 2.49 4.59
C LEU A 13 -4.20 3.00 3.21
N GLY A 14 -4.70 4.16 2.77
CA GLY A 14 -4.25 4.79 1.53
C GLY A 14 -2.75 5.14 1.55
N GLY A 15 -2.24 5.58 2.70
CA GLY A 15 -0.82 5.85 2.90
C GLY A 15 0.07 4.61 2.72
N LEU A 16 -0.43 3.41 3.06
CA LEU A 16 0.30 2.15 2.83
C LEU A 16 0.44 1.81 1.35
N ILE A 17 -0.62 2.07 0.56
CA ILE A 17 -0.60 1.86 -0.90
C ILE A 17 0.42 2.79 -1.56
N ALA A 18 0.44 4.06 -1.15
CA ALA A 18 1.41 5.03 -1.65
C ALA A 18 2.84 4.67 -1.24
N LYS A 19 3.07 4.25 0.01
CA LYS A 19 4.41 3.87 0.50
C LYS A 19 4.96 2.63 -0.21
N ALA A 20 4.10 1.70 -0.62
CA ALA A 20 4.50 0.53 -1.40
C ALA A 20 4.76 0.84 -2.89
N ASP A 21 4.74 2.11 -3.28
CA ASP A 21 4.88 2.62 -4.65
C ASP A 21 3.85 2.03 -5.64
N LEU A 22 2.74 1.47 -5.13
CA LEU A 22 1.75 0.83 -5.98
C LEU A 22 1.04 1.84 -6.88
N ILE A 23 0.87 3.09 -6.45
CA ILE A 23 0.26 4.13 -7.27
C ILE A 23 1.13 4.41 -8.50
N GLY A 24 2.44 4.62 -8.31
CA GLY A 24 3.37 4.88 -9.40
C GLY A 24 3.53 3.69 -10.33
N LEU A 25 3.78 2.51 -9.76
CA LEU A 25 4.03 1.27 -10.52
C LEU A 25 2.82 0.78 -11.31
N THR A 26 1.60 1.09 -10.88
CA THR A 26 0.37 0.69 -11.58
C THR A 26 -0.25 1.80 -12.41
N GLY A 27 0.30 3.02 -12.39
CA GLY A 27 -0.30 4.17 -13.04
C GLY A 27 -1.67 4.55 -12.47
N ASP A 28 -1.86 4.40 -11.15
CA ASP A 28 -3.13 4.57 -10.44
C ASP A 28 -4.29 3.70 -10.96
N ASP A 29 -3.98 2.56 -11.59
CA ASP A 29 -5.01 1.59 -11.98
C ASP A 29 -5.57 0.87 -10.74
N ARG A 30 -6.75 1.35 -10.31
CA ARG A 30 -7.45 0.81 -9.14
C ARG A 30 -7.86 -0.65 -9.30
N ALA A 31 -8.12 -1.13 -10.51
CA ALA A 31 -8.45 -2.52 -10.74
C ALA A 31 -7.23 -3.42 -10.52
N VAL A 32 -6.05 -2.97 -10.97
CA VAL A 32 -4.77 -3.67 -10.73
C VAL A 32 -4.44 -3.68 -9.23
N ILE A 33 -4.55 -2.54 -8.54
CA ILE A 33 -4.32 -2.46 -7.09
C ILE A 33 -5.26 -3.39 -6.33
N LEU A 34 -6.55 -3.41 -6.69
CA LEU A 34 -7.51 -4.32 -6.08
C LEU A 34 -7.17 -5.79 -6.37
N GLY A 35 -6.75 -6.12 -7.60
CA GLY A 35 -6.31 -7.47 -7.97
C GLY A 35 -5.16 -7.96 -7.09
N LEU A 36 -4.14 -7.14 -6.87
CA LEU A 36 -3.01 -7.45 -5.98
C LEU A 36 -3.47 -7.74 -4.54
N LEU A 37 -4.42 -6.95 -4.02
CA LEU A 37 -4.97 -7.16 -2.68
C LEU A 37 -5.83 -8.43 -2.59
N VAL A 38 -6.56 -8.77 -3.67
CA VAL A 38 -7.33 -10.02 -3.76
C VAL A 38 -6.40 -11.23 -3.77
N ASP A 39 -5.30 -11.19 -4.51
CA ASP A 39 -4.28 -12.25 -4.54
C ASP A 39 -3.64 -12.43 -3.16
N ALA A 40 -3.31 -11.33 -2.48
CA ALA A 40 -2.81 -11.39 -1.11
C ALA A 40 -3.84 -12.02 -0.16
N ALA A 41 -5.12 -11.67 -0.29
CA ALA A 41 -6.19 -12.27 0.50
C ALA A 41 -6.36 -13.77 0.19
N ALA A 42 -6.22 -14.18 -1.07
CA ALA A 42 -6.26 -15.59 -1.48
C ALA A 42 -5.11 -16.39 -0.86
N ALA A 43 -3.89 -15.85 -0.87
CA ALA A 43 -2.73 -16.48 -0.22
C ALA A 43 -2.97 -16.70 1.29
N LEU A 44 -3.66 -15.77 1.97
CA LEU A 44 -4.00 -15.89 3.39
C LEU A 44 -5.17 -16.85 3.68
N ARG A 45 -5.95 -17.24 2.67
CA ARG A 45 -6.98 -18.28 2.79
C ARG A 45 -6.43 -19.70 2.59
N SER A 46 -5.15 -19.85 2.28
CA SER A 46 -4.47 -21.13 2.10
C SER A 46 -3.83 -21.66 3.39
N ASP A 47 -3.47 -22.95 3.39
CA ASP A 47 -2.73 -23.60 4.50
C ASP A 47 -1.34 -22.99 4.78
N ALA A 48 -0.83 -22.16 3.86
CA ALA A 48 0.43 -21.45 4.01
C ALA A 48 0.31 -20.10 4.75
N ARG A 49 -0.89 -19.73 5.22
CA ARG A 49 -1.20 -18.42 5.83
C ARG A 49 -0.15 -17.95 6.84
N GLU A 50 0.23 -18.79 7.78
CA GLU A 50 1.16 -18.40 8.86
C GLU A 50 2.55 -18.07 8.33
N ARG A 51 3.07 -18.91 7.42
CA ARG A 51 4.36 -18.67 6.76
C ARG A 51 4.32 -17.36 5.96
N GLN A 52 3.23 -17.11 5.22
CA GLN A 52 3.05 -15.86 4.48
C GLN A 52 3.02 -14.63 5.40
N LEU A 53 2.28 -14.70 6.51
CA LEU A 53 2.22 -13.61 7.49
C LEU A 53 3.59 -13.29 8.10
N VAL A 54 4.39 -14.31 8.44
CA VAL A 54 5.75 -14.10 8.96
C VAL A 54 6.62 -13.37 7.95
N LEU A 55 6.60 -13.81 6.68
CA LEU A 55 7.37 -13.21 5.61
C LEU A 55 6.96 -11.75 5.34
N TRP A 56 5.66 -11.49 5.22
CA TRP A 56 5.14 -10.15 4.94
C TRP A 56 5.34 -9.19 6.11
N ARG A 57 5.18 -9.64 7.36
CA ARG A 57 5.49 -8.81 8.54
C ARG A 57 6.95 -8.38 8.56
N ARG A 58 7.87 -9.30 8.25
CA ARG A 58 9.30 -8.98 8.19
C ARG A 58 9.60 -7.99 7.07
N ARG A 59 9.04 -8.19 5.88
CA ARG A 59 9.20 -7.27 4.74
C ARG A 59 8.63 -5.89 5.06
N GLY A 60 7.41 -5.85 5.59
CA GLY A 60 6.75 -4.61 6.00
C GLY A 60 7.59 -3.82 7.01
N ARG A 61 8.07 -4.47 8.08
CA ARG A 61 8.94 -3.81 9.07
C ARG A 61 10.18 -3.17 8.45
N ARG A 62 10.84 -3.84 7.49
CA ARG A 62 11.97 -3.25 6.76
C ARG A 62 11.54 -2.07 5.90
N ALA A 63 10.49 -2.22 5.11
CA ALA A 63 9.92 -1.11 4.32
C ALA A 63 9.51 0.11 5.18
N PHE A 64 9.14 -0.11 6.46
CA PHE A 64 8.91 0.97 7.41
C PHE A 64 10.20 1.59 7.96
N ALA A 65 11.22 0.78 8.24
CA ALA A 65 12.48 1.20 8.84
C ALA A 65 13.43 1.84 7.84
N ASP A 66 13.45 1.35 6.60
CA ASP A 66 14.46 1.72 5.60
C ASP A 66 14.25 3.13 5.04
N GLY A 67 13.10 3.79 5.28
CA GLY A 67 12.83 5.16 4.79
C GLY A 67 12.86 5.35 3.26
N ASP A 68 13.36 4.37 2.51
CA ASP A 68 13.88 4.46 1.14
C ASP A 68 12.97 3.82 0.08
N LEU A 69 11.72 3.52 0.41
CA LEU A 69 10.71 3.51 -0.64
C LEU A 69 10.52 4.96 -1.06
N GLN A 70 11.36 5.38 -2.02
CA GLN A 70 11.32 6.71 -2.62
C GLN A 70 9.86 7.08 -2.86
N PRO A 71 9.37 8.18 -2.29
CA PRO A 71 8.05 8.65 -2.66
C PRO A 71 8.14 9.10 -4.12
N ALA A 72 7.59 8.30 -5.04
CA ALA A 72 7.24 8.78 -6.39
C ALA A 72 6.25 9.97 -6.34
N ALA A 73 5.80 10.38 -5.15
CA ALA A 73 4.94 11.52 -4.89
C ALA A 73 5.62 12.91 -5.03
N THR A 74 6.91 13.03 -5.38
CA THR A 74 7.51 14.37 -5.60
C THR A 74 7.34 14.90 -7.03
N ALA A 75 6.81 14.11 -7.97
CA ALA A 75 6.63 14.53 -9.36
C ALA A 75 5.17 14.80 -9.79
N ILE A 76 4.16 14.38 -9.02
CA ILE A 76 2.76 14.39 -9.49
C ILE A 76 2.04 15.75 -9.31
N TRP A 77 2.60 16.69 -8.53
CA TRP A 77 2.06 18.05 -8.40
C TRP A 77 2.89 19.14 -9.12
N ARG A 78 3.93 18.77 -9.89
CA ARG A 78 4.79 19.74 -10.58
C ARG A 78 4.60 19.72 -12.10
N THR A 79 3.38 19.85 -12.57
CA THR A 79 3.06 20.34 -13.92
C THR A 79 1.64 20.90 -13.92
N ASP A 80 1.48 22.13 -13.45
CA ASP A 80 0.55 23.12 -14.01
C ASP A 80 0.71 24.42 -13.21
N ASP A 81 1.67 25.24 -13.66
CA ASP A 81 1.66 26.69 -13.44
C ASP A 81 2.39 27.32 -14.63
N ARG A 82 1.65 27.42 -15.74
CA ARG A 82 1.90 28.35 -16.85
C ARG A 82 0.58 28.88 -17.35
#